data_AF-A0A6C0LCZ8-F1
#
_entry.id   AF-A0A6C0LCZ8-F1
#
_cell.length_a   1.000
_cell.length_b   1.000
_cell.length_c   1.000
_cell.angle_alpha   90.00
_cell.angle_beta   90.00
_cell.angle_gamma   90.00
#
_symmetry.space_group_name_H-M   'P 1'
#
loop_
_entity.id
_entity.type
_entity.pdbx_description
1 polymer ?
#
loop_
_entity_poly.entity_id
_entity_poly.type
_entity_poly.pdbx_seq_one_letter_code
_entity_poly.pdbx_strand_id
1 'polypeptide(L)'
;MINSRTLHRGREVRKNIKPLPPPNIVNDEISNASKLSDISNSVGKSISKTRSKSIDIKPLRESLKKTKMVFKKLPVKIEDIKNILNIPFRKIDHNKSFLKSLLLKNYTGNYDEDIEQLRINIENGRDGEYKEYYKYLDKIRTQLDNYDIFNIVNEIEDDKSTVFYNELKSLLRSYDPLNIDKQQLIKLQSFLFSDKCIKLYNSIIIYEFRNAIVHNTGGKVTKNTLKNKLKEKLATYYAIQFISNIINNLYLNILNGNIINKIELINILANYHNYILITNPQNDTDFENSEQQNSSSLDSNTYIKVKRNKEKEVLLAYLKNNKGYINEINEADFITHTNWEDMPLSKLRNVIKISYVNNNKNFCYAFDSKALYKLWKYNYYSDMEFKNPYSQEEFTKEDMNAILIKLGKRDFRYDEEEYITSNTRHDINLIISHIEKDGVVYWEIKILYSLVKGLIIYKANSDSFKLIRITISDEMPDINKLLNKVHSLYDSNKIISKMIPFRFHPAFVKHNYETIDDVEIYKDFYDMVFKKY
;
A
#
# COMPACT_ATOMS: atom_id res chain seq x y z
N MET A 1 -48.89 -12.71 44.11
CA MET A 1 -49.75 -11.56 44.44
C MET A 1 -49.02 -10.28 44.06
N ILE A 2 -49.60 -9.54 43.09
CA ILE A 2 -49.74 -8.08 43.03
C ILE A 2 -48.48 -7.24 43.37
N ASN A 3 -47.83 -6.61 42.38
CA ASN A 3 -48.16 -5.23 42.03
C ASN A 3 -47.50 -4.73 40.74
N SER A 4 -48.36 -4.25 39.85
CA SER A 4 -48.10 -3.43 38.68
C SER A 4 -48.07 -1.94 39.08
N ARG A 5 -47.21 -1.13 38.44
CA ARG A 5 -47.43 0.32 38.23
C ARG A 5 -46.55 0.86 37.08
N THR A 6 -47.24 1.03 35.96
CA THR A 6 -47.12 2.01 34.84
C THR A 6 -46.42 3.35 35.20
N LEU A 7 -45.69 4.09 34.33
CA LEU A 7 -46.14 4.76 33.08
C LEU A 7 -44.99 5.59 32.41
N HIS A 8 -45.06 5.62 31.06
CA HIS A 8 -44.49 6.49 30.01
C HIS A 8 -43.53 7.68 30.25
N ARG A 9 -42.51 7.77 29.35
CA ARG A 9 -42.47 8.75 28.22
C ARG A 9 -41.28 8.46 27.28
N GLY A 10 -41.56 7.87 26.12
CA GLY A 10 -40.61 7.77 25.00
C GLY A 10 -41.21 8.43 23.76
N ARG A 11 -40.59 9.51 23.28
CA ARG A 11 -40.93 10.15 21.99
C ARG A 11 -40.45 9.26 20.86
N GLU A 12 -41.39 8.69 20.09
CA GLU A 12 -41.09 8.13 18.77
C GLU A 12 -40.83 9.29 17.79
N VAL A 13 -39.63 9.32 17.19
CA VAL A 13 -39.37 10.05 15.94
C VAL A 13 -39.40 9.03 14.82
N ARG A 14 -40.55 8.97 14.11
CA ARG A 14 -40.69 8.22 12.86
C ARG A 14 -39.85 8.89 11.77
N LYS A 15 -38.84 8.20 11.25
CA LYS A 15 -38.27 8.50 9.92
C LYS A 15 -38.96 7.60 8.89
N ASN A 16 -39.82 8.21 8.08
CA ASN A 16 -40.40 7.62 6.88
C ASN A 16 -39.29 7.30 5.88
N ILE A 17 -39.03 6.02 5.61
CA ILE A 17 -38.23 5.57 4.46
C ILE A 17 -39.24 5.14 3.39
N LYS A 18 -39.31 5.89 2.29
CA LYS A 18 -40.00 5.46 1.06
C LYS A 18 -39.15 4.39 0.36
N PRO A 19 -39.72 3.26 -0.08
CA PRO A 19 -39.00 2.30 -0.91
C PRO A 19 -38.80 2.86 -2.33
N LEU A 20 -37.59 2.69 -2.86
CA LEU A 20 -37.26 2.96 -4.26
C LEU A 20 -37.91 1.90 -5.17
N PRO A 21 -38.45 2.28 -6.35
CA PRO A 21 -38.99 1.32 -7.31
C PRO A 21 -37.86 0.58 -8.06
N PRO A 22 -38.11 -0.66 -8.53
CA PRO A 22 -37.14 -1.43 -9.30
C PRO A 22 -36.93 -0.84 -10.71
N PRO A 23 -35.76 -1.05 -11.32
CA PRO A 23 -35.47 -0.56 -12.67
C PRO A 23 -36.29 -1.32 -13.72
N ASN A 24 -37.00 -0.58 -14.57
CA ASN A 24 -37.70 -1.08 -15.73
C ASN A 24 -36.72 -1.63 -16.77
N ILE A 25 -36.92 -2.91 -17.10
CA ILE A 25 -36.43 -3.55 -18.33
C ILE A 25 -37.36 -3.08 -19.44
N VAL A 26 -36.84 -2.33 -20.40
CA VAL A 26 -37.52 -2.10 -21.68
C VAL A 26 -36.86 -3.02 -22.69
N ASN A 27 -37.59 -4.09 -23.01
CA ASN A 27 -37.46 -4.88 -24.22
C ASN A 27 -37.97 -4.02 -25.38
N ASP A 28 -37.18 -3.85 -26.43
CA ASP A 28 -37.70 -3.63 -27.78
C ASP A 28 -37.13 -4.75 -28.67
N GLU A 29 -37.95 -5.77 -28.88
CA GLU A 29 -37.88 -6.66 -30.03
C GLU A 29 -38.65 -6.02 -31.18
N ILE A 30 -38.00 -5.80 -32.33
CA ILE A 30 -38.65 -5.94 -33.63
C ILE A 30 -37.72 -6.73 -34.56
N SER A 31 -38.03 -8.03 -34.63
CA SER A 31 -38.12 -8.88 -35.81
C SER A 31 -37.60 -8.34 -37.16
N ASN A 32 -36.71 -9.08 -37.81
CA ASN A 32 -37.13 -10.09 -38.79
C ASN A 32 -35.94 -10.78 -39.46
N ALA A 33 -36.11 -12.09 -39.60
CA ALA A 33 -35.20 -13.01 -40.23
C ALA A 33 -35.30 -13.01 -41.76
N SER A 34 -34.31 -13.67 -42.35
CA SER A 34 -34.35 -14.45 -43.61
C SER A 34 -34.12 -13.71 -44.94
N LYS A 35 -32.96 -14.02 -45.55
CA LYS A 35 -32.81 -14.81 -46.81
C LYS A 35 -31.29 -14.86 -47.11
N LEU A 36 -30.62 -16.02 -47.11
CA LEU A 36 -30.50 -16.97 -48.24
C LEU A 36 -30.26 -16.23 -49.56
N SER A 37 -29.24 -16.49 -50.38
CA SER A 37 -28.28 -17.58 -50.46
C SER A 37 -27.25 -17.22 -51.56
N ASP A 38 -26.18 -18.02 -51.65
CA ASP A 38 -25.41 -18.32 -52.87
C ASP A 38 -24.64 -17.20 -53.60
N ILE A 39 -23.33 -17.38 -53.71
CA ILE A 39 -22.69 -17.88 -54.94
C ILE A 39 -21.22 -18.17 -54.64
N SER A 40 -20.88 -19.46 -54.73
CA SER A 40 -19.53 -19.97 -54.91
C SER A 40 -19.27 -20.26 -56.40
N ASN A 41 -18.00 -20.12 -56.80
CA ASN A 41 -17.30 -20.76 -57.93
C ASN A 41 -17.35 -20.11 -59.33
N SER A 42 -16.17 -19.69 -59.83
CA SER A 42 -15.44 -20.35 -60.94
C SER A 42 -14.24 -19.46 -61.38
N VAL A 43 -12.99 -19.93 -61.25
CA VAL A 43 -12.13 -20.56 -62.29
C VAL A 43 -11.76 -19.63 -63.46
N GLY A 44 -10.46 -19.33 -63.64
CA GLY A 44 -9.98 -18.70 -64.87
C GLY A 44 -8.51 -18.23 -64.92
N LYS A 45 -7.56 -19.18 -64.95
CA LYS A 45 -6.23 -19.17 -65.62
C LYS A 45 -5.55 -17.82 -65.95
N SER A 46 -4.29 -17.66 -65.50
CA SER A 46 -3.14 -17.52 -66.42
C SER A 46 -1.81 -17.74 -65.69
N ILE A 47 -1.09 -18.77 -66.15
CA ILE A 47 0.31 -19.04 -65.83
C ILE A 47 1.15 -18.33 -66.88
N SER A 48 2.09 -17.47 -66.47
CA SER A 48 3.29 -17.19 -67.26
C SER A 48 4.52 -17.34 -66.36
N LYS A 49 5.32 -18.37 -66.68
CA LYS A 49 6.65 -18.60 -66.10
C LYS A 49 7.61 -17.60 -66.72
N THR A 50 8.32 -16.83 -65.90
CA THR A 50 9.63 -16.27 -66.25
C THR A 50 10.56 -16.38 -65.05
N ARG A 51 11.66 -17.12 -65.26
CA ARG A 51 12.79 -17.30 -64.34
C ARG A 51 13.40 -15.95 -63.94
N SER A 52 13.68 -15.73 -62.66
CA SER A 52 14.85 -14.94 -62.25
C SER A 52 15.38 -15.31 -60.86
N LYS A 53 16.65 -15.76 -60.89
CA LYS A 53 17.75 -15.60 -59.92
C LYS A 53 17.44 -15.73 -58.42
N SER A 54 17.97 -16.82 -57.85
CA SER A 54 18.38 -16.90 -56.45
C SER A 54 19.22 -15.69 -56.06
N ILE A 55 18.72 -14.87 -55.16
CA ILE A 55 19.50 -13.85 -54.45
C ILE A 55 19.56 -14.30 -53.00
N ASP A 56 20.80 -14.51 -52.55
CA ASP A 56 21.18 -14.88 -51.19
C ASP A 56 20.48 -14.01 -50.14
N ILE A 57 19.72 -14.64 -49.25
CA ILE A 57 19.33 -14.04 -47.98
C ILE A 57 20.56 -14.12 -47.07
N LYS A 58 21.41 -13.09 -47.13
CA LYS A 58 22.41 -12.85 -46.07
C LYS A 58 21.69 -12.48 -44.77
N PRO A 59 22.14 -12.96 -43.59
CA PRO A 59 21.47 -12.67 -42.34
C PRO A 59 21.58 -11.19 -41.97
N LEU A 60 20.48 -10.61 -41.51
CA LEU A 60 20.35 -9.24 -40.96
C LEU A 60 21.24 -8.97 -39.71
N ARG A 61 22.19 -9.86 -39.39
CA ARG A 61 23.07 -9.79 -38.22
C ARG A 61 24.31 -8.91 -38.41
N GLU A 62 24.65 -8.50 -39.63
CA GLU A 62 25.90 -7.77 -39.90
C GLU A 62 25.76 -6.25 -40.09
N SER A 63 24.55 -5.70 -40.28
CA SER A 63 24.35 -4.26 -40.52
C SER A 63 24.14 -3.41 -39.26
N LEU A 64 24.05 -4.01 -38.06
CA LEU A 64 23.90 -3.29 -36.79
C LEU A 64 25.22 -2.96 -36.07
N LYS A 65 26.36 -3.01 -36.77
CA LYS A 65 27.65 -2.61 -36.19
C LYS A 65 27.84 -1.09 -36.20
N LYS A 66 27.82 -0.52 -35.00
CA LYS A 66 28.42 0.78 -34.58
C LYS A 66 27.73 2.09 -34.98
N THR A 67 26.39 2.15 -35.00
CA THR A 67 25.72 3.42 -34.70
C THR A 67 25.65 3.59 -33.19
N LYS A 68 26.29 4.63 -32.66
CA LYS A 68 26.23 5.03 -31.25
C LYS A 68 24.77 5.40 -30.96
N MET A 69 23.96 4.42 -30.53
CA MET A 69 22.54 4.60 -30.24
C MET A 69 22.38 5.54 -29.06
N VAL A 70 21.98 6.79 -29.34
CA VAL A 70 21.78 7.79 -28.30
C VAL A 70 20.37 7.65 -27.76
N PHE A 71 20.22 6.79 -26.76
CA PHE A 71 19.10 6.85 -25.82
C PHE A 71 19.23 8.11 -24.96
N LYS A 72 18.14 8.52 -24.31
CA LYS A 72 18.23 9.51 -23.24
C LYS A 72 19.33 9.05 -22.26
N LYS A 73 20.37 9.87 -22.11
CA LYS A 73 21.50 9.68 -21.17
C LYS A 73 21.06 9.95 -19.72
N LEU A 74 19.88 9.46 -19.37
CA LEU A 74 19.18 9.75 -18.13
C LEU A 74 18.80 8.41 -17.51
N PRO A 75 19.06 8.21 -16.21
CA PRO A 75 18.80 6.92 -15.57
C PRO A 75 17.33 6.57 -15.78
N VAL A 76 17.10 5.36 -16.31
CA VAL A 76 15.79 4.75 -16.43
C VAL A 76 15.13 4.81 -15.07
N LYS A 77 13.99 5.50 -14.96
CA LYS A 77 13.32 5.64 -13.67
C LYS A 77 12.75 4.27 -13.27
N ILE A 78 12.57 4.02 -11.98
CA ILE A 78 11.84 2.84 -11.49
C ILE A 78 10.50 2.66 -12.20
N GLU A 79 9.83 3.77 -12.54
CA GLU A 79 8.55 3.74 -13.26
C GLU A 79 8.69 3.23 -14.70
N ASP A 80 9.79 3.56 -15.38
CA ASP A 80 10.08 3.03 -16.72
C ASP A 80 10.37 1.53 -16.63
N ILE A 81 11.11 1.07 -15.61
CA ILE A 81 11.35 -0.36 -15.36
C ILE A 81 10.03 -1.10 -15.14
N LYS A 82 9.13 -0.55 -14.31
CA LYS A 82 7.79 -1.15 -14.11
C LYS A 82 6.99 -1.21 -15.40
N ASN A 83 7.09 -0.20 -16.26
CA ASN A 83 6.43 -0.19 -17.56
C ASN A 83 6.97 -1.28 -18.48
N ILE A 84 8.30 -1.48 -18.52
CA ILE A 84 8.95 -2.55 -19.28
C ILE A 84 8.48 -3.92 -18.79
N LEU A 85 8.51 -4.15 -17.47
CA LEU A 85 8.04 -5.40 -16.87
C LEU A 85 6.57 -5.67 -17.18
N ASN A 86 5.73 -4.65 -17.41
CA ASN A 86 4.30 -4.83 -17.70
C ASN A 86 3.96 -4.98 -19.18
N ILE A 87 4.93 -4.91 -20.10
CA ILE A 87 4.69 -4.96 -21.55
C ILE A 87 3.75 -6.10 -21.96
N PRO A 88 3.96 -7.37 -21.51
CA PRO A 88 3.09 -8.48 -21.91
C PRO A 88 1.63 -8.36 -21.47
N PHE A 89 1.35 -7.58 -20.42
CA PHE A 89 0.02 -7.46 -19.81
C PHE A 89 -0.74 -6.21 -20.25
N ARG A 90 -0.13 -5.36 -21.09
CA ARG A 90 -0.70 -4.08 -21.54
C ARG A 90 -1.20 -4.16 -22.98
N LYS A 91 -2.15 -3.28 -23.31
CA LYS A 91 -2.59 -3.08 -24.70
C LYS A 91 -1.44 -2.58 -25.55
N ILE A 92 -1.34 -3.10 -26.78
CA ILE A 92 -0.29 -2.76 -27.74
C ILE A 92 -0.19 -1.23 -27.96
N ASP A 93 -1.31 -0.52 -28.07
CA ASP A 93 -1.30 0.94 -28.27
C ASP A 93 -0.65 1.70 -27.11
N HIS A 94 -0.87 1.23 -25.88
CA HIS A 94 -0.25 1.81 -24.70
C HIS A 94 1.26 1.55 -24.70
N ASN A 95 1.67 0.33 -25.07
CA ASN A 95 3.08 -0.02 -25.20
C ASN A 95 3.76 0.79 -26.31
N LYS A 96 3.12 1.01 -27.47
CA LYS A 96 3.65 1.84 -28.55
C LYS A 96 3.90 3.28 -28.09
N SER A 97 2.96 3.87 -27.36
CA SER A 97 3.13 5.21 -26.79
C SER A 97 4.30 5.28 -25.82
N PHE A 98 4.42 4.28 -24.93
CA PHE A 98 5.54 4.16 -24.00
C PHE A 98 6.89 3.98 -24.73
N LEU A 99 6.98 3.06 -25.68
CA LEU A 99 8.17 2.80 -26.49
C LEU A 99 8.59 4.04 -27.28
N LYS A 100 7.65 4.78 -27.87
CA LYS A 100 7.94 6.05 -28.53
C LYS A 100 8.60 7.06 -27.58
N SER A 101 8.13 7.14 -26.33
CA SER A 101 8.70 8.03 -25.32
C SER A 101 10.09 7.59 -24.83
N LEU A 102 10.36 6.28 -24.86
CA LEU A 102 11.58 5.67 -24.35
C LEU A 102 12.70 5.62 -25.42
N LEU A 103 12.35 5.17 -26.63
CA LEU A 103 13.27 4.96 -27.76
C LEU A 103 13.55 6.27 -28.54
N LEU A 104 12.66 7.26 -28.46
CA LEU A 104 12.80 8.59 -29.10
C LEU A 104 13.21 8.50 -30.59
N LYS A 105 14.45 8.85 -30.92
CA LYS A 105 14.98 8.85 -32.29
C LYS A 105 15.16 7.44 -32.86
N ASN A 106 15.21 6.43 -32.01
CA ASN A 106 15.35 5.03 -32.39
C ASN A 106 13.99 4.32 -32.52
N TYR A 107 12.87 5.01 -32.30
CA TYR A 107 11.53 4.46 -32.47
C TYR A 107 11.22 4.30 -33.96
N THR A 108 10.94 3.07 -34.40
CA THR A 108 10.64 2.77 -35.82
C THR A 108 9.14 2.77 -36.10
N GLY A 109 8.31 2.56 -35.07
CA GLY A 109 6.86 2.40 -35.22
C GLY A 109 6.44 0.97 -35.52
N ASN A 110 7.40 0.08 -35.80
CA ASN A 110 7.19 -1.35 -35.86
C ASN A 110 7.41 -1.95 -34.47
N TYR A 111 6.33 -2.52 -33.91
CA TYR A 111 6.31 -2.99 -32.52
C TYR A 111 7.40 -4.03 -32.22
N ASP A 112 7.59 -5.00 -33.10
CA ASP A 112 8.55 -6.09 -32.87
C ASP A 112 9.99 -5.59 -32.96
N GLU A 113 10.28 -4.69 -33.90
CA GLU A 113 11.58 -4.03 -34.00
C GLU A 113 11.86 -3.14 -32.78
N ASP A 114 10.87 -2.38 -32.31
CA ASP A 114 10.99 -1.50 -31.15
C ASP A 114 11.23 -2.31 -29.85
N ILE A 115 10.60 -3.48 -29.71
CA ILE A 115 10.85 -4.42 -28.60
C ILE A 115 12.26 -5.01 -28.68
N GLU A 116 12.70 -5.41 -29.87
CA GLU A 116 14.05 -5.94 -30.08
C GLU A 116 15.13 -4.90 -29.76
N GLN A 117 14.92 -3.65 -30.18
CA GLN A 117 15.79 -2.54 -29.82
C GLN A 117 15.84 -2.37 -28.31
N LEU A 118 14.69 -2.31 -27.63
CA LEU A 118 14.66 -2.21 -26.16
C LEU A 118 15.45 -3.34 -25.49
N ARG A 119 15.28 -4.59 -25.96
CA ARG A 119 16.01 -5.76 -25.45
C ARG A 119 17.51 -5.60 -25.58
N ILE A 120 18.01 -5.28 -26.78
CA ILE A 120 19.44 -5.08 -27.04
C ILE A 120 20.01 -4.00 -26.11
N ASN A 121 19.27 -2.93 -25.86
CA ASN A 121 19.73 -1.85 -24.98
C ASN A 121 19.79 -2.25 -23.51
N ILE A 122 18.83 -3.03 -23.03
CA ILE A 122 18.85 -3.58 -21.67
C ILE A 122 20.04 -4.54 -21.51
N GLU A 123 20.29 -5.41 -22.49
CA GLU A 123 21.41 -6.36 -22.49
C GLU A 123 22.77 -5.64 -22.49
N ASN A 124 22.93 -4.64 -23.36
CA ASN A 124 24.14 -3.83 -23.41
C ASN A 124 24.33 -2.95 -22.15
N GLY A 125 23.24 -2.64 -21.46
CA GLY A 125 23.21 -1.82 -20.25
C GLY A 125 23.24 -2.60 -18.93
N ARG A 126 23.55 -3.90 -18.96
CA ARG A 126 23.48 -4.83 -17.82
C ARG A 126 24.32 -4.39 -16.61
N ASP A 127 25.46 -3.75 -16.84
CA ASP A 127 26.36 -3.24 -15.80
C ASP A 127 26.13 -1.75 -15.45
N GLY A 128 25.13 -1.11 -16.07
CA GLY A 128 24.85 0.33 -15.98
C GLY A 128 23.39 0.65 -15.64
N GLU A 129 22.77 1.50 -16.47
CA GLU A 129 21.44 2.11 -16.23
C GLU A 129 20.29 1.08 -16.07
N TYR A 130 20.44 -0.14 -16.60
CA TYR A 130 19.43 -1.20 -16.56
C TYR A 130 19.72 -2.30 -15.52
N LYS A 131 20.74 -2.14 -14.68
CA LYS A 131 21.03 -3.11 -13.60
C LYS A 131 19.83 -3.33 -12.67
N GLU A 132 19.09 -2.27 -12.37
CA GLU A 132 17.89 -2.36 -11.54
C GLU A 132 16.78 -3.17 -12.23
N TYR A 133 16.66 -3.16 -13.56
CA TYR A 133 15.69 -3.99 -14.29
C TYR A 133 15.88 -5.49 -13.97
N TYR A 134 17.12 -5.97 -14.10
CA TYR A 134 17.44 -7.38 -13.81
C TYR A 134 17.21 -7.74 -12.35
N LYS A 135 17.48 -6.82 -11.42
CA LYS A 135 17.21 -7.01 -9.99
C LYS A 135 15.71 -7.17 -9.70
N TYR A 136 14.85 -6.36 -10.30
CA TYR A 136 13.39 -6.51 -10.13
C TYR A 136 12.86 -7.76 -10.83
N LEU A 137 13.35 -8.06 -12.03
CA LEU A 137 13.00 -9.27 -12.77
C LEU A 137 13.36 -10.54 -11.99
N ASP A 138 14.56 -10.59 -11.42
CA ASP A 138 15.02 -11.69 -10.57
C ASP A 138 14.12 -11.86 -9.34
N LYS A 139 13.72 -10.75 -8.69
CA LYS A 139 12.77 -10.83 -7.57
C LYS A 139 11.39 -11.31 -8.00
N ILE A 140 10.87 -10.92 -9.16
CA ILE A 140 9.62 -11.48 -9.68
C ILE A 140 9.73 -13.00 -9.87
N ARG A 141 10.85 -13.46 -10.43
CA ARG A 141 11.14 -14.88 -10.71
C ARG A 141 11.28 -15.74 -9.45
N THR A 142 11.82 -15.17 -8.37
CA THR A 142 12.28 -15.94 -7.20
C THR A 142 11.54 -15.63 -5.90
N GLN A 143 10.70 -14.59 -5.83
CA GLN A 143 10.12 -14.15 -4.55
C GLN A 143 9.34 -15.26 -3.83
N LEU A 144 8.63 -16.13 -4.56
CA LEU A 144 7.87 -17.25 -3.98
C LEU A 144 8.74 -18.31 -3.28
N ASP A 145 10.04 -18.34 -3.54
CA ASP A 145 10.95 -19.30 -2.92
C ASP A 145 11.25 -18.95 -1.45
N ASN A 146 10.95 -17.72 -1.02
CA ASN A 146 11.17 -17.26 0.35
C ASN A 146 10.03 -17.58 1.31
N TYR A 147 8.99 -18.28 0.83
CA TYR A 147 7.78 -18.53 1.59
C TYR A 147 7.49 -20.01 1.70
N ASP A 148 7.13 -20.41 2.91
CA ASP A 148 6.34 -21.61 3.13
C ASP A 148 4.90 -21.30 2.73
N ILE A 149 4.55 -21.68 1.50
CA ILE A 149 3.27 -21.32 0.88
C ILE A 149 2.10 -21.90 1.69
N PHE A 150 2.14 -23.18 2.02
CA PHE A 150 1.05 -23.88 2.71
C PHE A 150 0.76 -23.27 4.08
N ASN A 151 1.81 -22.94 4.83
CA ASN A 151 1.68 -22.25 6.11
C ASN A 151 1.07 -20.85 5.95
N ILE A 152 1.53 -20.07 4.96
CA ILE A 152 1.03 -18.71 4.74
C ILE A 152 -0.45 -18.69 4.33
N VAL A 153 -0.88 -19.62 3.47
CA VAL A 153 -2.29 -19.70 3.05
C VAL A 153 -3.17 -20.52 4.01
N ASN A 154 -2.57 -21.17 5.01
CA ASN A 154 -3.24 -22.07 5.94
C ASN A 154 -4.04 -23.16 5.18
N GLU A 155 -3.39 -23.80 4.21
CA GLU A 155 -3.93 -24.91 3.43
C GLU A 155 -3.18 -26.20 3.78
N ILE A 156 -3.89 -27.34 3.78
CA ILE A 156 -3.26 -28.66 3.93
C ILE A 156 -2.49 -28.97 2.64
N GLU A 157 -1.27 -29.48 2.78
CA GLU A 157 -0.48 -29.92 1.64
C GLU A 157 -1.14 -31.16 1.00
N ASP A 158 -1.55 -31.01 -0.27
CA ASP A 158 -2.09 -32.09 -1.09
C ASP A 158 -1.48 -32.06 -2.49
N ASP A 159 -1.55 -33.19 -3.21
CA ASP A 159 -0.92 -33.33 -4.53
C ASP A 159 -1.38 -32.25 -5.52
N LYS A 160 -2.66 -31.88 -5.50
CA LYS A 160 -3.23 -30.89 -6.43
C LYS A 160 -2.68 -29.49 -6.16
N SER A 161 -2.52 -29.12 -4.89
CA SER A 161 -2.02 -27.83 -4.46
C SER A 161 -0.52 -27.73 -4.66
N THR A 162 0.22 -28.80 -4.36
CA THR A 162 1.66 -28.91 -4.63
C THR A 162 1.96 -28.76 -6.12
N VAL A 163 1.23 -29.46 -6.99
CA VAL A 163 1.37 -29.31 -8.45
C VAL A 163 1.09 -27.87 -8.87
N PHE A 164 -0.02 -27.28 -8.39
CA PHE A 164 -0.38 -25.90 -8.73
C PHE A 164 0.72 -24.90 -8.34
N TYR A 165 1.21 -24.94 -7.10
CA TYR A 165 2.21 -23.98 -6.63
C TYR A 165 3.59 -24.18 -7.30
N ASN A 166 3.99 -25.43 -7.57
CA ASN A 166 5.23 -25.72 -8.29
C ASN A 166 5.18 -25.22 -9.74
N GLU A 167 4.03 -25.39 -10.41
CA GLU A 167 3.85 -24.90 -11.77
C GLU A 167 3.83 -23.38 -11.84
N LEU A 168 3.17 -22.70 -10.88
CA LEU A 168 3.24 -21.25 -10.73
C LEU A 168 4.69 -20.76 -10.54
N LYS A 169 5.46 -21.40 -9.65
CA LYS A 169 6.89 -21.07 -9.44
C LYS A 169 7.68 -21.22 -10.73
N SER A 170 7.48 -22.32 -11.47
CA SER A 170 8.14 -22.57 -12.74
C SER A 170 7.84 -21.48 -13.78
N LEU A 171 6.56 -21.13 -13.95
CA LEU A 171 6.11 -20.08 -14.89
C LEU A 171 6.69 -18.72 -14.54
N LEU A 172 6.73 -18.37 -13.24
CA LEU A 172 7.36 -17.14 -12.77
C LEU A 172 8.86 -17.15 -13.01
N ARG A 173 9.57 -18.27 -12.78
CA ARG A 173 11.02 -18.38 -13.03
C ARG A 173 11.38 -18.19 -14.51
N SER A 174 10.54 -18.65 -15.42
CA SER A 174 10.73 -18.46 -16.87
C SER A 174 10.24 -17.12 -17.39
N TYR A 175 9.61 -16.28 -16.55
CA TYR A 175 9.01 -15.03 -16.98
C TYR A 175 10.05 -14.07 -17.58
N ASP A 176 9.90 -13.70 -18.85
CA ASP A 176 10.69 -12.67 -19.52
C ASP A 176 9.77 -11.71 -20.28
N PRO A 177 9.62 -10.44 -19.87
CA PRO A 177 8.64 -9.54 -20.48
C PRO A 177 8.92 -9.20 -21.94
N LEU A 178 10.14 -9.41 -22.43
CA LEU A 178 10.54 -9.07 -23.79
C LEU A 178 10.65 -10.31 -24.71
N ASN A 179 10.43 -11.51 -24.16
CA ASN A 179 10.60 -12.76 -24.90
C ASN A 179 9.61 -13.87 -24.49
N ILE A 180 8.55 -13.55 -23.73
CA ILE A 180 7.55 -14.53 -23.34
C ILE A 180 6.68 -14.92 -24.53
N ASP A 181 6.57 -16.23 -24.77
CA ASP A 181 5.68 -16.76 -25.80
C ASP A 181 4.20 -16.56 -25.42
N LYS A 182 3.32 -16.43 -26.43
CA LYS A 182 1.89 -16.20 -26.24
C LYS A 182 1.22 -17.30 -25.42
N GLN A 183 1.56 -18.58 -25.65
CA GLN A 183 0.97 -19.70 -24.89
C GLN A 183 1.45 -19.69 -23.44
N GLN A 184 2.75 -19.41 -23.22
CA GLN A 184 3.30 -19.26 -21.87
C GLN A 184 2.64 -18.11 -21.11
N LEU A 185 2.41 -16.98 -21.79
CA LEU A 185 1.72 -15.82 -21.20
C LEU A 185 0.27 -16.16 -20.83
N ILE A 186 -0.48 -16.82 -21.73
CA ILE A 186 -1.86 -17.27 -21.45
C ILE A 186 -1.88 -18.21 -20.24
N LYS A 187 -0.92 -19.12 -20.17
CA LYS A 187 -0.81 -20.06 -19.05
C LYS A 187 -0.44 -19.36 -17.74
N LEU A 188 0.51 -18.42 -17.76
CA LEU A 188 0.83 -17.61 -16.58
C LEU A 188 -0.39 -16.81 -16.12
N GLN A 189 -1.12 -16.19 -17.06
CA GLN A 189 -2.34 -15.46 -16.77
C GLN A 189 -3.39 -16.33 -16.08
N SER A 190 -3.67 -17.53 -16.60
CA SER A 190 -4.66 -18.43 -15.98
C SER A 190 -4.30 -18.82 -14.54
N PHE A 191 -3.00 -19.00 -14.25
CA PHE A 191 -2.52 -19.23 -12.89
C PHE A 191 -2.67 -18.00 -12.01
N LEU A 192 -2.30 -16.81 -12.50
CA LEU A 192 -2.43 -15.56 -11.75
C LEU A 192 -3.89 -15.23 -11.40
N PHE A 193 -4.85 -15.67 -12.20
CA PHE A 193 -6.28 -15.44 -11.97
C PHE A 193 -6.97 -16.52 -11.13
N SER A 194 -6.26 -17.58 -10.74
CA SER A 194 -6.88 -18.61 -9.93
C SER A 194 -7.14 -18.12 -8.51
N ASP A 195 -8.20 -18.62 -7.88
CA ASP A 195 -8.51 -18.33 -6.48
C ASP A 195 -7.34 -18.69 -5.56
N LYS A 196 -6.60 -19.75 -5.87
CA LYS A 196 -5.40 -20.16 -5.11
C LYS A 196 -4.31 -19.09 -5.17
N CYS A 197 -4.02 -18.54 -6.35
CA CYS A 197 -3.02 -17.48 -6.49
C CYS A 197 -3.46 -16.18 -5.81
N ILE A 198 -4.74 -15.84 -5.93
CA ILE A 198 -5.33 -14.69 -5.24
C ILE A 198 -5.20 -14.81 -3.72
N LYS A 199 -5.57 -15.96 -3.14
CA LYS A 199 -5.42 -16.25 -1.71
C LYS A 199 -3.95 -16.20 -1.29
N LEU A 200 -3.05 -16.76 -2.11
CA LEU A 200 -1.61 -16.71 -1.88
C LEU A 200 -1.08 -15.28 -1.77
N TYR A 201 -1.31 -14.43 -2.78
CA TYR A 201 -0.80 -13.06 -2.74
C TYR A 201 -1.47 -12.20 -1.67
N ASN A 202 -2.77 -12.40 -1.40
CA ASN A 202 -3.42 -11.76 -0.25
C ASN A 202 -2.71 -12.09 1.07
N SER A 203 -2.32 -13.35 1.24
CA SER A 203 -1.66 -13.82 2.46
C SER A 203 -0.20 -13.36 2.54
N ILE A 204 0.54 -13.36 1.42
CA ILE A 204 1.90 -12.82 1.31
C ILE A 204 1.93 -11.33 1.66
N ILE A 205 0.99 -10.53 1.16
CA ILE A 205 0.92 -9.09 1.46
C ILE A 205 0.78 -8.86 2.97
N ILE A 206 -0.16 -9.56 3.62
CA ILE A 206 -0.37 -9.44 5.08
C ILE A 206 0.85 -9.94 5.85
N TYR A 207 1.45 -11.05 5.41
CA TYR A 207 2.66 -11.61 6.00
C TYR A 207 3.82 -10.61 5.96
N GLU A 208 4.10 -10.02 4.79
CA GLU A 208 5.19 -9.05 4.63
C GLU A 208 4.91 -7.74 5.36
N PHE A 209 3.66 -7.26 5.37
CA PHE A 209 3.29 -6.07 6.12
C PHE A 209 3.45 -6.28 7.63
N ARG A 210 2.93 -7.39 8.17
CA ARG A 210 3.13 -7.77 9.58
C ARG A 210 4.61 -7.87 9.89
N ASN A 211 5.38 -8.58 9.07
CA ASN A 211 6.81 -8.71 9.29
C ASN A 211 7.52 -7.37 9.25
N ALA A 212 7.16 -6.44 8.37
CA ALA A 212 7.76 -5.10 8.34
C ALA A 212 7.52 -4.33 9.64
N ILE A 213 6.29 -4.34 10.16
CA ILE A 213 5.91 -3.58 11.36
C ILE A 213 6.26 -4.29 12.67
N VAL A 214 6.74 -5.53 12.64
CA VAL A 214 7.17 -6.29 13.83
C VAL A 214 8.68 -6.53 13.84
N HIS A 215 9.29 -6.38 15.00
CA HIS A 215 10.70 -6.67 15.26
C HIS A 215 10.83 -7.92 16.14
N ASN A 216 11.08 -9.06 15.50
CA ASN A 216 11.20 -10.35 16.17
C ASN A 216 12.60 -10.63 16.75
N THR A 217 13.60 -9.76 16.54
CA THR A 217 14.94 -10.00 17.08
C THR A 217 15.09 -9.37 18.47
N GLY A 218 15.92 -9.98 19.32
CA GLY A 218 16.24 -9.45 20.66
C GLY A 218 17.00 -8.12 20.64
N GLY A 219 17.36 -7.62 19.46
CA GLY A 219 18.09 -6.38 19.24
C GLY A 219 17.34 -5.13 19.70
N LYS A 220 18.08 -4.02 19.80
CA LYS A 220 17.49 -2.71 20.12
C LYS A 220 16.78 -2.15 18.89
N VAL A 221 15.51 -1.78 19.04
CA VAL A 221 14.75 -1.03 18.03
C VAL A 221 15.21 0.44 18.09
N THR A 222 15.58 0.99 16.95
CA THR A 222 15.99 2.40 16.77
C THR A 222 15.06 3.09 15.78
N LYS A 223 15.15 4.43 15.72
CA LYS A 223 14.40 5.25 14.73
C LYS A 223 14.65 4.83 13.27
N ASN A 224 15.80 4.21 12.98
CA ASN A 224 16.16 3.77 11.63
C ASN A 224 15.86 2.29 11.36
N THR A 225 15.47 1.50 12.36
CA THR A 225 15.28 0.05 12.22
C THR A 225 14.22 -0.27 11.18
N LEU A 226 13.06 0.40 11.20
CA LEU A 226 12.02 0.23 10.18
C LEU A 226 12.54 0.58 8.79
N LYS A 227 13.15 1.76 8.67
CA LYS A 227 13.69 2.28 7.41
C LYS A 227 14.70 1.32 6.76
N ASN A 228 15.60 0.74 7.55
CA ASN A 228 16.59 -0.20 7.04
C ASN A 228 15.93 -1.51 6.60
N LYS A 229 15.03 -2.05 7.41
CA LYS A 229 14.25 -3.25 7.10
C LYS A 229 13.48 -3.11 5.77
N LEU A 230 12.86 -1.95 5.56
CA LEU A 230 12.10 -1.67 4.34
C LEU A 230 13.01 -1.49 3.12
N LYS A 231 14.17 -0.86 3.29
CA LYS A 231 15.17 -0.73 2.21
C LYS A 231 15.75 -2.07 1.77
N GLU A 232 16.04 -2.96 2.71
CA GLU A 232 16.59 -4.29 2.44
C GLU A 232 15.62 -5.14 1.60
N LYS A 233 14.32 -5.06 1.89
CA LYS A 233 13.27 -5.80 1.17
C LYS A 233 12.62 -5.03 0.02
N LEU A 234 13.11 -3.84 -0.32
CA LEU A 234 12.45 -2.94 -1.29
C LEU A 234 12.16 -3.62 -2.63
N ALA A 235 13.11 -4.37 -3.17
CA ALA A 235 12.93 -5.08 -4.43
C ALA A 235 11.88 -6.20 -4.36
N THR A 236 11.79 -6.89 -3.23
CA THR A 236 10.75 -7.89 -2.96
C THR A 236 9.38 -7.24 -2.91
N TYR A 237 9.24 -6.08 -2.25
CA TYR A 237 7.96 -5.36 -2.19
C TYR A 237 7.50 -4.89 -3.57
N TYR A 238 8.41 -4.40 -4.41
CA TYR A 238 8.09 -4.05 -5.79
C TYR A 238 7.68 -5.28 -6.63
N ALA A 239 8.31 -6.44 -6.43
CA ALA A 239 7.94 -7.67 -7.13
C ALA A 239 6.53 -8.16 -6.71
N ILE A 240 6.21 -8.13 -5.42
CA ILE A 240 4.87 -8.45 -4.91
C ILE A 240 3.85 -7.45 -5.48
N GLN A 241 4.14 -6.15 -5.38
CA GLN A 241 3.30 -5.08 -5.93
C GLN A 241 3.03 -5.29 -7.43
N PHE A 242 4.05 -5.67 -8.20
CA PHE A 242 3.92 -5.95 -9.63
C PHE A 242 2.91 -7.06 -9.91
N ILE A 243 3.06 -8.24 -9.28
CA ILE A 243 2.14 -9.35 -9.50
C ILE A 243 0.74 -9.02 -8.99
N SER A 244 0.63 -8.42 -7.81
CA SER A 244 -0.68 -8.03 -7.26
C SER A 244 -1.40 -7.01 -8.14
N ASN A 245 -0.68 -6.08 -8.77
CA ASN A 245 -1.28 -5.15 -9.73
C ASN A 245 -1.73 -5.83 -11.02
N ILE A 246 -1.01 -6.86 -11.51
CA ILE A 246 -1.45 -7.66 -12.66
C ILE A 246 -2.75 -8.37 -12.32
N ILE A 247 -2.79 -9.07 -11.18
CA ILE A 247 -3.99 -9.74 -10.67
C ILE A 247 -5.13 -8.71 -10.60
N ASN A 248 -4.89 -7.55 -9.99
CA ASN A 248 -5.90 -6.52 -9.77
C ASN A 248 -6.44 -5.87 -11.06
N ASN A 249 -5.57 -5.46 -11.98
CA ASN A 249 -5.97 -4.83 -13.24
C ASN A 249 -6.83 -5.75 -14.11
N LEU A 250 -6.65 -7.06 -13.96
CA LEU A 250 -7.36 -8.07 -14.73
C LEU A 250 -8.64 -8.52 -13.98
N TYR A 251 -8.63 -8.50 -12.65
CA TYR A 251 -9.76 -8.83 -11.77
C TYR A 251 -10.80 -7.71 -11.61
N LEU A 252 -10.38 -6.44 -11.69
CA LEU A 252 -11.28 -5.26 -11.71
C LEU A 252 -12.35 -5.33 -12.82
N ASN A 253 -12.07 -6.09 -13.88
CA ASN A 253 -13.02 -6.31 -14.98
C ASN A 253 -14.03 -7.44 -14.71
N ILE A 254 -13.88 -8.22 -13.63
CA ILE A 254 -14.60 -9.48 -13.42
C ILE A 254 -15.39 -9.51 -12.10
N LEU A 255 -14.85 -9.07 -10.95
CA LEU A 255 -15.55 -9.13 -9.65
C LEU A 255 -15.18 -7.97 -8.70
N ASN A 256 -16.19 -7.41 -8.03
CA ASN A 256 -16.05 -6.39 -6.99
C ASN A 256 -15.40 -6.94 -5.70
N GLY A 257 -14.09 -6.73 -5.55
CA GLY A 257 -13.47 -6.34 -4.28
C GLY A 257 -12.92 -7.45 -3.34
N ASN A 258 -11.60 -7.43 -3.13
CA ASN A 258 -10.94 -7.69 -1.82
C ASN A 258 -9.40 -7.51 -1.89
N ILE A 259 -8.77 -7.79 -3.02
CA ILE A 259 -7.31 -7.61 -3.19
C ILE A 259 -6.92 -6.13 -3.20
N ILE A 260 -7.75 -5.27 -3.82
CA ILE A 260 -7.53 -3.82 -4.00
C ILE A 260 -7.11 -3.16 -2.68
N ASN A 261 -7.83 -3.45 -1.59
CA ASN A 261 -7.62 -2.84 -0.29
C ASN A 261 -6.27 -3.23 0.31
N LYS A 262 -5.84 -4.47 0.11
CA LYS A 262 -4.57 -4.98 0.66
C LYS A 262 -3.36 -4.55 -0.18
N ILE A 263 -3.53 -4.27 -1.48
CA ILE A 263 -2.44 -3.72 -2.31
C ILE A 263 -1.94 -2.38 -1.75
N GLU A 264 -2.80 -1.58 -1.12
CA GLU A 264 -2.36 -0.35 -0.44
C GLU A 264 -1.28 -0.64 0.60
N LEU A 265 -1.33 -1.77 1.29
CA LEU A 265 -0.34 -2.16 2.30
C LEU A 265 1.05 -2.39 1.69
N ILE A 266 1.14 -3.14 0.59
CA ILE A 266 2.43 -3.37 -0.08
C ILE A 266 2.94 -2.08 -0.74
N ASN A 267 2.03 -1.22 -1.23
CA ASN A 267 2.39 0.11 -1.74
C ASN A 267 3.01 0.98 -0.66
N ILE A 268 2.48 0.92 0.58
CA ILE A 268 3.05 1.63 1.73
C ILE A 268 4.48 1.13 2.03
N LEU A 269 4.72 -0.19 2.01
CA LEU A 269 6.06 -0.74 2.25
C LEU A 269 7.04 -0.34 1.14
N ALA A 270 6.61 -0.42 -0.12
CA ALA A 270 7.44 -0.05 -1.28
C ALA A 270 7.72 1.47 -1.36
N ASN A 271 6.86 2.31 -0.77
CA ASN A 271 6.97 3.77 -0.82
C ASN A 271 6.98 4.39 0.60
N TYR A 272 7.63 3.74 1.56
CA TYR A 272 7.55 4.11 2.98
C TYR A 272 8.05 5.52 3.31
N HIS A 273 8.80 6.14 2.38
CA HIS A 273 9.23 7.54 2.48
C HIS A 273 8.08 8.54 2.60
N ASN A 274 6.82 8.11 2.38
CA ASN A 274 5.62 8.95 2.44
C ASN A 274 4.98 9.09 3.83
N TYR A 275 5.67 8.73 4.92
CA TYR A 275 5.21 8.97 6.31
C TYR A 275 3.81 8.40 6.63
N ILE A 276 3.38 7.30 6.00
CA ILE A 276 2.00 6.80 6.12
C ILE A 276 1.75 6.01 7.42
N LEU A 277 2.80 5.52 8.07
CA LEU A 277 2.71 4.73 9.30
C LEU A 277 2.71 5.61 10.56
N ILE A 278 1.77 5.38 11.48
CA ILE A 278 1.73 6.05 12.78
C ILE A 278 2.81 5.47 13.70
N THR A 279 3.90 6.21 13.85
CA THR A 279 5.04 5.78 14.66
C THR A 279 4.92 6.13 16.14
N ASN A 280 4.06 7.11 16.51
CA ASN A 280 3.84 7.51 17.89
C ASN A 280 2.35 7.88 18.15
N PRO A 281 1.57 6.98 18.78
CA PRO A 281 0.11 7.14 18.91
C PRO A 281 -0.35 8.09 20.03
N GLN A 282 0.53 8.55 20.95
CA GLN A 282 0.14 9.46 22.04
C GLN A 282 0.23 10.95 21.68
N ASN A 283 0.78 11.33 20.52
CA ASN A 283 0.96 12.74 20.15
C ASN A 283 -0.29 13.38 19.50
N ASP A 284 -1.44 12.72 19.51
CA ASP A 284 -2.67 13.34 19.02
C ASP A 284 -3.14 14.50 19.91
N THR A 285 -2.77 14.51 21.21
CA THR A 285 -3.02 15.64 22.12
C THR A 285 -1.90 16.67 22.19
N ASP A 286 -0.61 16.30 22.15
CA ASP A 286 0.45 17.26 22.53
C ASP A 286 1.55 17.41 21.48
N PHE A 287 1.33 18.32 20.53
CA PHE A 287 2.43 19.06 19.89
C PHE A 287 2.76 20.37 20.63
N GLU A 288 2.22 20.55 21.85
CA GLU A 288 2.48 21.75 22.66
C GLU A 288 3.88 21.76 23.26
N ASN A 289 4.54 20.60 23.44
CA ASN A 289 5.90 20.55 23.98
C ASN A 289 6.90 20.00 22.97
N SER A 290 7.30 20.83 22.00
CA SER A 290 8.66 20.70 21.48
C SER A 290 9.62 21.30 22.50
N GLU A 291 9.84 20.58 23.61
CA GLU A 291 10.88 20.97 24.56
C GLU A 291 12.25 20.91 23.88
N GLN A 292 12.97 22.00 24.06
CA GLN A 292 14.32 22.23 23.59
C GLN A 292 15.25 21.15 24.16
N GLN A 293 15.85 20.32 23.29
CA GLN A 293 17.09 19.67 23.66
C GLN A 293 18.23 20.66 23.50
N ASN A 294 18.47 21.43 24.56
CA ASN A 294 19.75 22.09 24.79
C ASN A 294 20.73 21.01 25.26
N SER A 295 21.68 20.62 24.41
CA SER A 295 22.92 20.02 24.87
C SER A 295 24.09 20.92 24.47
N SER A 296 24.90 21.21 25.49
CA SER A 296 25.99 22.17 25.55
C SER A 296 27.18 21.82 24.64
N SER A 297 27.61 22.78 23.80
CA SER A 297 29.04 23.14 23.58
C SER A 297 29.10 24.39 22.68
N LEU A 298 29.85 25.41 23.11
CA LEU A 298 29.80 26.78 22.57
C LEU A 298 30.22 26.92 21.08
N ASP A 299 30.91 25.94 20.49
CA ASP A 299 31.39 26.02 19.10
C ASP A 299 30.46 25.35 18.06
N SER A 300 29.42 24.63 18.51
CA SER A 300 28.46 23.93 17.63
C SER A 300 27.25 24.77 17.23
N ASN A 301 26.98 25.87 17.94
CA ASN A 301 25.78 26.69 17.78
C ASN A 301 25.74 27.47 16.46
N THR A 302 26.89 27.94 15.97
CA THR A 302 26.96 28.74 14.75
C THR A 302 26.67 27.90 13.50
N TYR A 303 27.23 26.69 13.42
CA TYR A 303 26.97 25.76 12.32
C TYR A 303 25.50 25.30 12.30
N ILE A 304 24.93 24.98 13.47
CA ILE A 304 23.52 24.60 13.59
C ILE A 304 22.61 25.78 13.20
N LYS A 305 22.93 27.01 13.63
CA LYS A 305 22.17 28.21 13.27
C LYS A 305 22.23 28.49 11.77
N VAL A 306 23.41 28.42 11.15
CA VAL A 306 23.58 28.57 9.69
C VAL A 306 22.78 27.51 8.94
N LYS A 307 22.83 26.24 9.37
CA LYS A 307 22.06 25.16 8.76
C LYS A 307 20.55 25.39 8.86
N ARG A 308 20.05 25.84 10.01
CA ARG A 308 18.63 26.15 10.22
C ARG A 308 18.17 27.35 9.42
N ASN A 309 18.99 28.39 9.32
CA ASN A 309 18.69 29.57 8.49
C ASN A 309 18.61 29.19 7.02
N LYS A 310 19.59 28.45 6.51
CA LYS A 310 19.58 27.94 5.13
C LYS A 310 18.38 27.04 4.86
N GLU A 311 17.99 26.19 5.82
CA GLU A 311 16.78 25.38 5.70
C GLU A 311 15.52 26.24 5.62
N LYS A 312 15.41 27.28 6.47
CA LYS A 312 14.30 28.22 6.44
C LYS A 312 14.23 28.94 5.09
N GLU A 313 15.34 29.44 4.57
CA GLU A 313 15.43 30.08 3.25
C GLU A 313 14.96 29.14 2.14
N VAL A 314 15.40 27.88 2.13
CA VAL A 314 15.00 26.89 1.12
C VAL A 314 13.49 26.61 1.20
N LEU A 315 12.92 26.50 2.41
CA LEU A 315 11.48 26.30 2.59
C LEU A 315 10.68 27.52 2.11
N LEU A 316 11.13 28.73 2.44
CA LEU A 316 10.48 29.96 1.98
C LEU A 316 10.55 30.09 0.45
N ALA A 317 11.71 29.81 -0.15
CA ALA A 317 11.88 29.82 -1.60
C ALA A 317 10.97 28.77 -2.28
N TYR A 318 10.83 27.59 -1.69
CA TYR A 318 9.89 26.57 -2.15
C TYR A 318 8.43 27.04 -2.04
N LEU A 319 8.05 27.67 -0.93
CA LEU A 319 6.69 28.19 -0.74
C LEU A 319 6.37 29.27 -1.77
N LYS A 320 7.25 30.25 -1.93
CA LYS A 320 7.11 31.38 -2.87
C LYS A 320 7.19 30.97 -4.34
N ASN A 321 7.73 29.79 -4.67
CA ASN A 321 7.79 29.31 -6.04
C ASN A 321 6.39 29.08 -6.61
N ASN A 322 5.94 29.96 -7.50
CA ASN A 322 4.63 29.94 -8.15
C ASN A 322 4.68 29.32 -9.57
N LYS A 323 5.77 28.65 -9.97
CA LYS A 323 5.91 28.11 -11.32
C LYS A 323 4.76 27.16 -11.66
N GLY A 324 3.99 27.51 -12.70
CA GLY A 324 2.85 26.71 -13.19
C GLY A 324 1.49 27.10 -12.58
N TYR A 325 1.45 28.11 -11.70
CA TYR A 325 0.24 28.67 -11.13
C TYR A 325 0.07 30.13 -11.57
N ILE A 326 -1.18 30.58 -11.65
CA ILE A 326 -1.49 31.92 -12.16
C ILE A 326 -1.46 32.98 -11.06
N ASN A 327 -1.76 32.59 -9.82
CA ASN A 327 -1.69 33.50 -8.69
C ASN A 327 -0.31 33.47 -8.02
N GLU A 328 0.02 34.57 -7.35
CA GLU A 328 1.08 34.57 -6.35
C GLU A 328 0.63 33.78 -5.12
N ILE A 329 1.59 33.13 -4.48
CA ILE A 329 1.33 32.43 -3.21
C ILE A 329 1.15 33.51 -2.15
N ASN A 330 0.07 33.39 -1.36
CA ASN A 330 -0.22 34.29 -0.24
C ASN A 330 0.99 34.45 0.67
N GLU A 331 1.24 35.66 1.19
CA GLU A 331 2.42 35.96 2.03
C GLU A 331 2.23 35.53 3.49
N ALA A 332 0.97 35.40 3.92
CA ALA A 332 0.57 35.04 5.27
C ALA A 332 -0.50 33.95 5.28
N ASP A 333 -0.54 33.19 6.36
CA ASP A 333 -1.61 32.23 6.59
C ASP A 333 -2.95 32.93 6.82
N PHE A 334 -4.02 32.43 6.18
CA PHE A 334 -5.35 33.03 6.35
C PHE A 334 -5.88 32.87 7.77
N ILE A 335 -5.61 31.72 8.40
CA ILE A 335 -6.25 31.32 9.66
C ILE A 335 -5.49 31.90 10.87
N THR A 336 -4.16 31.85 10.83
CA THR A 336 -3.28 32.33 11.92
C THR A 336 -2.78 33.75 11.72
N HIS A 337 -3.03 34.37 10.56
CA HIS A 337 -2.58 35.71 10.18
C HIS A 337 -1.06 35.92 10.32
N THR A 338 -0.28 34.84 10.30
CA THR A 338 1.17 34.89 10.47
C THR A 338 1.84 34.86 9.09
N ASN A 339 2.73 35.82 8.83
CA ASN A 339 3.56 35.82 7.63
C ASN A 339 4.50 34.60 7.61
N TRP A 340 4.72 34.03 6.43
CA TRP A 340 5.64 32.89 6.30
C TRP A 340 7.07 33.24 6.72
N GLU A 341 7.50 34.47 6.42
CA GLU A 341 8.84 34.96 6.74
C GLU A 341 9.07 35.09 8.25
N ASP A 342 8.04 35.48 8.99
CA ASP A 342 8.08 35.65 10.44
C ASP A 342 7.91 34.33 11.19
N MET A 343 7.42 33.29 10.50
CA MET A 343 7.14 32.00 11.09
C MET A 343 8.45 31.29 11.55
N PRO A 344 8.48 30.69 12.76
CA PRO A 344 9.61 29.88 13.19
C PRO A 344 9.72 28.61 12.35
N LEU A 345 10.96 28.14 12.13
CA LEU A 345 11.25 26.96 11.28
C LEU A 345 10.40 25.72 11.64
N SER A 346 10.12 25.51 12.92
CA SER A 346 9.29 24.38 13.39
C SER A 346 7.85 24.43 12.89
N LYS A 347 7.26 25.63 12.79
CA LYS A 347 5.92 25.84 12.21
C LYS A 347 5.98 25.86 10.68
N LEU A 348 7.01 26.49 10.10
CA LEU A 348 7.20 26.56 8.65
C LEU A 348 7.31 25.17 7.99
N ARG A 349 7.92 24.21 8.69
CA ARG A 349 7.98 22.79 8.27
C ARG A 349 6.59 22.16 8.08
N ASN A 350 5.54 22.71 8.70
CA ASN A 350 4.16 22.23 8.63
C ASN A 350 3.31 23.02 7.62
N VAL A 351 3.89 23.95 6.87
CA VAL A 351 3.15 24.66 5.81
C VAL A 351 3.01 23.75 4.58
N ILE A 352 1.82 23.71 4.01
CA ILE A 352 1.49 22.96 2.78
C ILE A 352 0.98 23.88 1.70
N LYS A 353 1.21 23.49 0.46
CA LYS A 353 0.65 24.12 -0.73
C LYS A 353 -0.48 23.25 -1.25
N ILE A 354 -1.66 23.83 -1.39
CA ILE A 354 -2.84 23.18 -1.94
C ILE A 354 -3.17 23.87 -3.26
N SER A 355 -3.27 23.08 -4.32
CA SER A 355 -3.57 23.57 -5.66
C SER A 355 -4.96 23.18 -6.09
N TYR A 356 -5.63 24.06 -6.84
CA TYR A 356 -6.94 23.80 -7.42
C TYR A 356 -7.00 24.32 -8.85
N VAL A 357 -7.94 23.78 -9.62
CA VAL A 357 -8.20 24.22 -11.00
C VAL A 357 -9.51 24.96 -11.02
N ASN A 358 -9.51 26.18 -11.53
CA ASN A 358 -10.73 26.95 -11.76
C ASN A 358 -10.64 27.54 -13.17
N ASN A 359 -11.67 27.35 -14.00
CA ASN A 359 -11.72 27.81 -15.39
C ASN A 359 -10.48 27.39 -16.22
N ASN A 360 -10.07 26.12 -16.13
CA ASN A 360 -8.87 25.55 -16.78
C ASN A 360 -7.55 26.24 -16.42
N LYS A 361 -7.53 27.00 -15.32
CA LYS A 361 -6.37 27.70 -14.80
C LYS A 361 -5.98 27.10 -13.46
N ASN A 362 -4.68 26.92 -13.26
CA ASN A 362 -4.14 26.36 -12.03
C ASN A 362 -3.85 27.46 -11.02
N PHE A 363 -4.34 27.29 -9.81
CA PHE A 363 -4.13 28.17 -8.69
C PHE A 363 -3.51 27.40 -7.52
N CYS A 364 -2.86 28.10 -6.60
CA CYS A 364 -2.27 27.49 -5.42
C CYS A 364 -2.20 28.45 -4.23
N TYR A 365 -2.59 27.99 -3.05
CA TYR A 365 -2.41 28.72 -1.80
C TYR A 365 -1.64 27.88 -0.79
N ALA A 366 -0.93 28.57 0.10
CA ALA A 366 -0.22 27.97 1.21
C ALA A 366 -1.02 28.11 2.52
N PHE A 367 -0.94 27.09 3.37
CA PHE A 367 -1.66 27.03 4.65
C PHE A 367 -0.79 26.41 5.74
N ASP A 368 -0.93 26.88 6.98
CA ASP A 368 -0.48 26.12 8.15
C ASP A 368 -1.37 24.88 8.31
N SER A 369 -0.81 23.68 8.08
CA SER A 369 -1.57 22.43 8.19
C SER A 369 -2.21 22.24 9.56
N LYS A 370 -1.60 22.72 10.65
CA LYS A 370 -2.18 22.58 12.00
C LYS A 370 -3.44 23.40 12.14
N ALA A 371 -3.41 24.64 11.67
CA ALA A 371 -4.57 25.53 11.70
C ALA A 371 -5.68 24.99 10.80
N LEU A 372 -5.30 24.53 9.61
CA LEU A 372 -6.22 23.95 8.63
C LEU A 372 -6.90 22.68 9.16
N TYR A 373 -6.15 21.80 9.84
CA TYR A 373 -6.69 20.60 10.50
C TYR A 373 -7.66 20.93 11.64
N LYS A 374 -7.36 21.97 12.45
CA LYS A 374 -8.28 22.43 13.51
C LYS A 374 -9.58 22.96 12.92
N LEU A 375 -9.50 23.77 11.85
CA LEU A 375 -10.67 24.28 11.14
C LEU A 375 -11.49 23.13 10.55
N TRP A 376 -10.84 22.14 9.94
CA TRP A 376 -11.52 20.95 9.42
C TRP A 376 -12.27 20.21 10.53
N LYS A 377 -11.62 19.96 11.67
CA LYS A 377 -12.23 19.30 12.83
C LYS A 377 -13.45 20.07 13.33
N TYR A 378 -13.32 21.38 13.50
CA TYR A 378 -14.41 22.25 13.92
C TYR A 378 -15.60 22.20 12.95
N ASN A 379 -15.35 22.32 11.65
CA ASN A 379 -16.40 22.30 10.63
C ASN A 379 -17.13 20.95 10.62
N TYR A 380 -16.41 19.84 10.75
CA TYR A 380 -17.02 18.50 10.81
C TYR A 380 -18.00 18.34 11.99
N TYR A 381 -17.59 18.69 13.22
CA TYR A 381 -18.47 18.58 14.39
C TYR A 381 -19.60 19.61 14.42
N SER A 382 -19.46 20.70 13.66
CA SER A 382 -20.47 21.75 13.55
C SER A 382 -21.40 21.58 12.34
N ASP A 383 -21.29 20.46 11.60
CA ASP A 383 -22.04 20.18 10.37
C ASP A 383 -21.89 21.29 9.31
N MET A 384 -20.67 21.82 9.17
CA MET A 384 -20.33 22.84 8.17
C MET A 384 -19.39 22.27 7.10
N GLU A 385 -19.49 22.81 5.89
CA GLU A 385 -18.61 22.45 4.78
C GLU A 385 -17.17 22.93 5.04
N PHE A 386 -16.19 22.07 4.74
CA PHE A 386 -14.78 22.41 4.86
C PHE A 386 -14.23 22.92 3.53
N LYS A 387 -14.23 24.24 3.38
CA LYS A 387 -13.86 24.95 2.14
C LYS A 387 -12.56 25.71 2.28
N ASN A 388 -11.87 25.85 1.16
CA ASN A 388 -10.69 26.69 1.04
C ASN A 388 -11.06 28.15 1.33
N PRO A 389 -10.47 28.80 2.34
CA PRO A 389 -10.84 30.17 2.70
C PRO A 389 -10.64 31.20 1.59
N TYR A 390 -9.69 30.97 0.67
CA TYR A 390 -9.41 31.89 -0.44
C TYR A 390 -10.31 31.66 -1.65
N SER A 391 -10.51 30.40 -2.05
CA SER A 391 -11.27 30.08 -3.27
C SER A 391 -12.73 29.74 -3.03
N GLN A 392 -13.11 29.43 -1.79
CA GLN A 392 -14.41 28.86 -1.39
C GLN A 392 -14.74 27.50 -2.03
N GLU A 393 -13.79 26.90 -2.74
CA GLU A 393 -13.87 25.53 -3.25
C GLU A 393 -13.70 24.52 -2.11
N GLU A 394 -14.33 23.36 -2.23
CA GLU A 394 -14.13 22.27 -1.27
C GLU A 394 -12.72 21.71 -1.35
N PHE A 395 -12.14 21.34 -0.21
CA PHE A 395 -10.90 20.60 -0.20
C PHE A 395 -11.12 19.17 -0.70
N THR A 396 -10.26 18.72 -1.60
CA THR A 396 -10.32 17.35 -2.14
C THR A 396 -9.86 16.33 -1.09
N LYS A 397 -10.16 15.05 -1.32
CA LYS A 397 -9.65 13.96 -0.46
C LYS A 397 -8.12 13.92 -0.45
N GLU A 398 -7.50 14.23 -1.59
CA GLU A 398 -6.05 14.32 -1.75
C GLU A 398 -5.46 15.46 -0.90
N ASP A 399 -6.14 16.60 -0.81
CA ASP A 399 -5.73 17.72 0.05
C ASP A 399 -5.81 17.34 1.53
N MET A 400 -6.91 16.71 1.93
CA MET A 400 -7.10 16.19 3.30
C MET A 400 -5.99 15.20 3.69
N ASN A 401 -5.70 14.25 2.79
CA ASN A 401 -4.61 13.30 2.96
C ASN A 401 -3.24 13.99 3.09
N ALA A 402 -2.99 15.04 2.31
CA ALA A 402 -1.76 15.81 2.40
C ALA A 402 -1.62 16.53 3.75
N ILE A 403 -2.71 17.08 4.30
CA ILE A 403 -2.74 17.68 5.64
C ILE A 403 -2.37 16.62 6.69
N LEU A 404 -3.01 15.45 6.65
CA LEU A 404 -2.80 14.36 7.59
C LEU A 404 -1.35 13.83 7.56
N ILE A 405 -0.82 13.54 6.36
CA ILE A 405 0.57 13.11 6.16
C ILE A 405 1.54 14.17 6.70
N LYS A 406 1.31 15.44 6.38
CA LYS A 406 2.18 16.54 6.81
C LYS A 406 2.28 16.61 8.33
N LEU A 407 1.16 16.43 9.01
CA LEU A 407 1.08 16.47 10.46
C LEU A 407 1.50 15.16 11.12
N GLY A 408 1.58 14.06 10.36
CA GLY A 408 1.71 12.72 10.91
C GLY A 408 0.51 12.33 11.77
N LYS A 409 -0.68 12.88 11.46
CA LYS A 409 -1.93 12.66 12.21
C LYS A 409 -2.88 11.75 11.44
N ARG A 410 -3.71 11.02 12.18
CA ARG A 410 -4.82 10.27 11.59
C ARG A 410 -6.03 11.16 11.33
N ASP A 411 -6.91 10.64 10.50
CA ASP A 411 -8.21 11.25 10.26
C ASP A 411 -9.09 11.07 11.51
N PHE A 412 -9.41 12.21 12.15
CA PHE A 412 -10.15 12.24 13.41
C PHE A 412 -11.58 11.71 13.29
N ARG A 413 -12.11 11.56 12.07
CA ARG A 413 -13.47 11.03 11.84
C ARG A 413 -13.58 9.54 12.17
N TYR A 414 -12.44 8.84 12.32
CA TYR A 414 -12.39 7.46 12.78
C TYR A 414 -12.12 7.34 14.29
N ASP A 415 -12.06 8.48 15.00
CA ASP A 415 -11.92 8.49 16.44
C ASP A 415 -13.33 8.36 17.02
N GLU A 416 -13.67 7.17 17.53
CA GLU A 416 -14.89 7.01 18.34
C GLU A 416 -14.80 7.96 19.55
N GLU A 417 -15.94 8.57 19.92
CA GLU A 417 -16.03 9.64 20.94
C GLU A 417 -15.59 9.23 22.36
N GLU A 418 -15.28 7.96 22.61
CA GLU A 418 -14.79 7.47 23.90
C GLU A 418 -13.47 6.70 23.76
N TYR A 419 -12.35 7.41 23.88
CA TYR A 419 -11.14 6.81 24.43
C TYR A 419 -10.72 7.61 25.65
N ILE A 420 -11.22 7.16 26.80
CA ILE A 420 -10.66 7.45 28.11
C ILE A 420 -9.16 7.15 28.03
N THR A 421 -8.33 8.20 28.16
CA THR A 421 -6.92 8.26 28.62
C THR A 421 -6.18 6.93 28.86
N SER A 422 -6.20 5.99 27.92
CA SER A 422 -5.48 4.73 28.06
C SER A 422 -4.04 4.99 27.65
N ASN A 423 -3.10 4.47 28.44
CA ASN A 423 -1.68 4.56 28.09
C ASN A 423 -1.33 3.70 26.86
N THR A 424 -2.27 2.91 26.35
CA THR A 424 -2.13 1.93 25.27
C THR A 424 -2.25 2.54 23.88
N ARG A 425 -1.73 1.85 22.86
CA ARG A 425 -1.90 2.31 21.48
C ARG A 425 -3.35 2.10 21.01
N HIS A 426 -3.93 3.10 20.35
CA HIS A 426 -5.31 3.04 19.82
C HIS A 426 -5.47 2.08 18.63
N ASP A 427 -4.40 1.79 17.91
CA ASP A 427 -4.37 0.90 16.75
C ASP A 427 -4.10 -0.56 17.11
N ILE A 428 -3.90 -0.85 18.39
CA ILE A 428 -3.76 -2.20 18.92
C ILE A 428 -4.97 -2.50 19.80
N ASN A 429 -5.53 -3.69 19.66
CA ASN A 429 -6.58 -4.19 20.55
C ASN A 429 -6.17 -5.52 21.17
N LEU A 430 -6.29 -5.62 22.48
CA LEU A 430 -6.29 -6.89 23.21
C LEU A 430 -7.73 -7.42 23.24
N ILE A 431 -7.93 -8.64 22.76
CA ILE A 431 -9.19 -9.37 22.89
C ILE A 431 -8.91 -10.65 23.66
N ILE A 432 -9.63 -10.85 24.75
CA ILE A 432 -9.65 -12.10 25.51
C ILE A 432 -11.07 -12.63 25.45
N SER A 433 -11.25 -13.85 24.94
CA SER A 433 -12.56 -14.45 24.73
C SER A 433 -12.51 -15.95 24.92
N HIS A 434 -13.63 -16.56 25.30
CA HIS A 434 -13.75 -18.02 25.24
C HIS A 434 -13.93 -18.49 23.80
N ILE A 435 -13.32 -19.64 23.49
CA ILE A 435 -13.59 -20.42 22.29
C ILE A 435 -13.76 -21.88 22.67
N GLU A 436 -14.53 -22.61 21.87
CA GLU A 436 -14.68 -24.06 22.00
C GLU A 436 -13.97 -24.72 20.82
N LYS A 437 -13.18 -25.75 21.08
CA LYS A 437 -12.58 -26.63 20.07
C LYS A 437 -12.73 -28.07 20.54
N ASP A 438 -13.32 -28.90 19.70
CA ASP A 438 -13.47 -30.34 19.96
C ASP A 438 -14.11 -30.66 21.34
N GLY A 439 -15.07 -29.84 21.77
CA GLY A 439 -15.77 -30.00 23.05
C GLY A 439 -15.00 -29.48 24.28
N VAL A 440 -13.80 -28.95 24.11
CA VAL A 440 -12.98 -28.35 25.17
C VAL A 440 -13.05 -26.82 25.08
N VAL A 441 -13.21 -26.16 26.23
CA VAL A 441 -13.27 -24.71 26.33
C VAL A 441 -11.87 -24.14 26.54
N TYR A 442 -11.55 -23.08 25.81
CA TYR A 442 -10.27 -22.41 25.90
C TYR A 442 -10.47 -20.91 26.07
N TRP A 443 -9.54 -20.28 26.78
CA TRP A 443 -9.30 -18.85 26.68
C TRP A 443 -8.46 -18.55 25.44
N GLU A 444 -8.91 -17.61 24.62
CA GLU A 444 -8.17 -17.12 23.48
C GLU A 444 -7.71 -15.68 23.72
N ILE A 445 -6.41 -15.47 23.72
CA ILE A 445 -5.76 -14.16 23.83
C ILE A 445 -5.32 -13.73 22.42
N LYS A 446 -5.88 -12.63 21.92
CA LYS A 446 -5.54 -12.03 20.63
C LYS A 446 -5.01 -10.62 20.82
N ILE A 447 -3.95 -10.30 20.07
CA ILE A 447 -3.50 -8.92 19.84
C ILE A 447 -3.75 -8.62 18.37
N LEU A 448 -4.62 -7.65 18.09
CA LEU A 448 -4.98 -7.24 16.73
C LEU A 448 -4.37 -5.89 16.39
N TYR A 449 -3.89 -5.74 15.15
CA TYR A 449 -3.55 -4.45 14.55
C TYR A 449 -4.71 -3.95 13.70
N SER A 450 -5.26 -2.78 14.01
CA SER A 450 -6.27 -2.12 13.20
C SER A 450 -5.59 -1.26 12.13
N LEU A 451 -5.80 -1.60 10.86
CA LEU A 451 -5.21 -0.86 9.74
C LEU A 451 -5.77 0.56 9.65
N VAL A 452 -7.09 0.72 9.85
CA VAL A 452 -7.78 2.02 9.84
C VAL A 452 -7.21 2.95 10.92
N LYS A 453 -6.88 2.39 12.08
CA LYS A 453 -6.35 3.17 13.20
C LYS A 453 -4.84 3.39 13.11
N GLY A 454 -4.06 2.42 12.60
CA GLY A 454 -2.59 2.46 12.59
C GLY A 454 -1.98 3.13 11.35
N LEU A 455 -2.80 3.41 10.33
CA LEU A 455 -2.37 4.06 9.08
C LEU A 455 -3.00 5.45 8.96
N ILE A 456 -2.20 6.42 8.54
CA ILE A 456 -2.66 7.81 8.34
C ILE A 456 -3.68 7.89 7.19
N ILE A 457 -3.48 7.09 6.14
CA ILE A 457 -4.39 6.97 5.00
C ILE A 457 -4.58 5.48 4.73
N TYR A 458 -5.79 4.98 5.02
CA TYR A 458 -6.22 3.65 4.62
C TYR A 458 -7.70 3.69 4.32
N LYS A 459 -8.07 3.30 3.10
CA LYS A 459 -9.44 3.55 2.59
C LYS A 459 -10.42 2.44 2.90
N ALA A 460 -9.94 1.26 3.32
CA ALA A 460 -10.80 0.11 3.55
C ALA A 460 -11.38 0.10 4.96
N ASN A 461 -12.68 -0.20 5.06
CA ASN A 461 -13.40 -0.22 6.32
C ASN A 461 -12.98 -1.45 7.14
N SER A 462 -12.61 -1.23 8.41
CA SER A 462 -12.54 -2.25 9.46
C SER A 462 -11.58 -3.42 9.26
N ASP A 463 -10.53 -3.26 8.45
CA ASP A 463 -9.52 -4.31 8.34
C ASP A 463 -8.61 -4.34 9.58
N SER A 464 -8.54 -5.51 10.21
CA SER A 464 -7.55 -5.81 11.23
C SER A 464 -6.93 -7.18 10.98
N PHE A 465 -5.70 -7.38 11.44
CA PHE A 465 -5.07 -8.70 11.40
C PHE A 465 -4.41 -9.04 12.73
N LYS A 466 -4.31 -10.36 12.99
CA LYS A 466 -3.74 -10.91 14.22
C LYS A 466 -2.23 -10.71 14.22
N LEU A 467 -1.73 -9.97 15.22
CA LEU A 467 -0.30 -9.90 15.54
C LEU A 467 0.13 -11.04 16.46
N ILE A 468 -0.73 -11.42 17.41
CA ILE A 468 -0.54 -12.56 18.31
C ILE A 468 -1.86 -13.27 18.49
N ARG A 469 -1.80 -14.60 18.62
CA ARG A 469 -2.92 -15.46 19.03
C ARG A 469 -2.38 -16.54 19.95
N ILE A 470 -2.91 -16.70 21.14
CA ILE A 470 -2.58 -17.80 22.06
C ILE A 470 -3.89 -18.39 22.55
N THR A 471 -4.00 -19.71 22.54
CA THR A 471 -5.15 -20.43 23.08
C THR A 471 -4.70 -21.18 24.32
N ILE A 472 -5.42 -21.09 25.44
CA ILE A 472 -5.06 -21.72 26.72
C ILE A 472 -6.28 -22.46 27.24
N SER A 473 -6.13 -23.72 27.65
CA SER A 473 -7.23 -24.48 28.26
C SER A 473 -7.78 -23.75 29.48
N ASP A 474 -9.11 -23.72 29.64
CA ASP A 474 -9.74 -23.07 30.80
C ASP A 474 -9.55 -23.84 32.11
N GLU A 475 -9.12 -25.11 32.02
CA GLU A 475 -8.77 -25.98 33.15
C GLU A 475 -7.40 -25.64 33.78
N MET A 476 -6.64 -24.73 33.18
CA MET A 476 -5.29 -24.39 33.66
C MET A 476 -5.31 -23.71 35.04
N PRO A 477 -4.38 -24.06 35.95
CA PRO A 477 -4.35 -23.51 37.30
C PRO A 477 -4.06 -22.01 37.28
N ASP A 478 -4.71 -21.24 38.16
CA ASP A 478 -4.52 -19.78 38.27
C ASP A 478 -4.78 -18.98 36.98
N ILE A 479 -5.58 -19.50 36.03
CA ILE A 479 -5.84 -18.84 34.75
C ILE A 479 -6.33 -17.39 34.91
N ASN A 480 -7.23 -17.13 35.85
CA ASN A 480 -7.72 -15.78 36.14
C ASN A 480 -6.60 -14.81 36.56
N LYS A 481 -5.61 -15.29 37.31
CA LYS A 481 -4.45 -14.50 37.73
C LYS A 481 -3.54 -14.20 36.54
N LEU A 482 -3.36 -15.16 35.63
CA LEU A 482 -2.66 -14.94 34.37
C LEU A 482 -3.38 -13.88 33.51
N LEU A 483 -4.69 -14.01 33.31
CA LEU A 483 -5.48 -13.06 32.49
C LEU A 483 -5.43 -11.63 33.05
N ASN A 484 -5.56 -11.47 34.37
CA ASN A 484 -5.39 -10.17 35.03
C ASN A 484 -3.99 -9.58 34.82
N LYS A 485 -2.96 -10.44 34.85
CA LYS A 485 -1.59 -10.02 34.57
C LYS A 485 -1.41 -9.60 33.10
N VAL A 486 -2.02 -10.32 32.16
CA VAL A 486 -2.02 -9.96 30.73
C VAL A 486 -2.67 -8.58 30.52
N HIS A 487 -3.83 -8.31 31.12
CA HIS A 487 -4.43 -6.97 31.08
C HIS A 487 -3.49 -5.88 31.62
N SER A 488 -2.88 -6.10 32.79
CA SER A 488 -1.94 -5.15 33.37
C SER A 488 -0.71 -4.89 32.49
N LEU A 489 -0.16 -5.94 31.84
CA LEU A 489 0.95 -5.79 30.90
C LEU A 489 0.52 -5.05 29.63
N TYR A 490 -0.71 -5.26 29.16
CA TYR A 490 -1.27 -4.55 28.02
C TYR A 490 -1.40 -3.05 28.33
N ASP A 491 -2.04 -2.70 29.45
CA ASP A 491 -2.30 -1.33 29.87
C ASP A 491 -1.00 -0.52 30.08
N SER A 492 0.08 -1.23 30.40
CA SER A 492 1.42 -0.65 30.58
C SER A 492 2.33 -0.73 29.34
N ASN A 493 1.82 -1.16 28.17
CA ASN A 493 2.58 -1.39 26.93
C ASN A 493 3.80 -2.32 27.11
N LYS A 494 3.68 -3.31 27.99
CA LYS A 494 4.72 -4.31 28.25
C LYS A 494 4.54 -5.57 27.41
N ILE A 495 3.37 -5.77 26.81
CA ILE A 495 3.15 -6.85 25.82
C ILE A 495 3.69 -6.46 24.44
N ILE A 496 3.45 -5.22 24.02
CA ILE A 496 3.85 -4.67 22.72
C ILE A 496 4.40 -3.27 22.91
N SER A 497 5.52 -2.95 22.25
CA SER A 497 6.15 -1.64 22.38
C SER A 497 5.31 -0.51 21.78
N LYS A 498 5.48 0.71 22.30
CA LYS A 498 4.80 1.92 21.81
C LYS A 498 5.18 2.34 20.38
N MET A 499 6.34 1.94 19.87
CA MET A 499 6.85 2.36 18.55
C MET A 499 6.88 1.20 17.54
N ILE A 500 6.74 1.54 16.25
CA ILE A 500 6.97 0.63 15.12
C ILE A 500 8.46 0.70 14.71
N PRO A 501 9.11 -0.44 14.43
CA PRO A 501 8.56 -1.79 14.45
C PRO A 501 8.34 -2.28 15.89
N PHE A 502 7.23 -2.97 16.09
CA PHE A 502 6.77 -3.49 17.36
C PHE A 502 7.70 -4.56 17.90
N ARG A 503 8.16 -4.38 19.14
CA ARG A 503 8.78 -5.43 19.93
C ARG A 503 7.73 -6.05 20.84
N PHE A 504 7.59 -7.36 20.74
CA PHE A 504 6.70 -8.13 21.61
C PHE A 504 7.42 -8.63 22.86
N HIS A 505 6.62 -8.85 23.89
CA HIS A 505 7.06 -9.55 25.08
C HIS A 505 7.48 -11.00 24.73
N PRO A 506 8.61 -11.51 25.25
CA PRO A 506 9.16 -12.81 24.85
C PRO A 506 8.18 -13.98 24.98
N ALA A 507 7.38 -14.01 26.06
CA ALA A 507 6.36 -15.04 26.26
C ALA A 507 5.37 -15.11 25.09
N PHE A 508 4.91 -13.94 24.62
CA PHE A 508 3.93 -13.87 23.54
C PHE A 508 4.55 -14.23 22.19
N VAL A 509 5.86 -14.00 22.00
CA VAL A 509 6.57 -14.43 20.78
C VAL A 509 6.74 -15.95 20.77
N LYS A 510 7.18 -16.53 21.91
CA LYS A 510 7.45 -17.97 22.03
C LYS A 510 6.20 -18.80 21.77
N HIS A 511 5.08 -18.41 22.37
CA HIS A 511 3.83 -19.18 22.31
C HIS A 511 2.83 -18.65 21.26
N ASN A 512 3.31 -17.87 20.28
CA ASN A 512 2.44 -17.32 19.26
C ASN A 512 1.87 -18.41 18.34
N TYR A 513 0.54 -18.39 18.15
CA TYR A 513 -0.29 -19.39 17.48
C TYR A 513 -0.35 -20.76 18.16
N GLU A 514 0.19 -20.89 19.37
CA GLU A 514 0.15 -22.13 20.13
C GLU A 514 -1.21 -22.35 20.81
N THR A 515 -1.58 -23.63 20.96
CA THR A 515 -2.66 -24.07 21.85
C THR A 515 -1.99 -24.71 23.05
N ILE A 516 -2.18 -24.13 24.23
CA ILE A 516 -1.58 -24.52 25.51
C ILE A 516 -2.62 -25.32 26.28
N ASP A 517 -2.57 -26.64 26.10
CA ASP A 517 -3.37 -27.65 26.78
C ASP A 517 -2.52 -28.53 27.73
N ASP A 518 -1.19 -28.38 27.68
CA ASP A 518 -0.24 -29.03 28.58
C ASP A 518 0.19 -28.13 29.76
N VAL A 519 0.33 -28.73 30.94
CA VAL A 519 0.65 -28.04 32.20
C VAL A 519 2.09 -27.50 32.22
N GLU A 520 3.06 -28.19 31.61
CA GLU A 520 4.44 -27.74 31.56
C GLU A 520 4.60 -26.52 30.63
N ILE A 521 3.96 -26.58 29.46
CA ILE A 521 3.91 -25.45 28.52
C ILE A 521 3.20 -24.25 29.15
N TYR A 522 2.09 -24.49 29.86
CA TYR A 522 1.39 -23.45 30.60
C TYR A 522 2.26 -22.81 31.67
N LYS A 523 2.98 -23.61 32.45
CA LYS A 523 3.88 -23.11 33.50
C LYS A 523 5.00 -22.26 32.92
N ASP A 524 5.59 -22.66 31.80
CA ASP A 524 6.61 -21.86 31.12
C ASP A 524 6.05 -20.51 30.64
N PHE A 525 4.88 -20.49 29.98
CA PHE A 525 4.23 -19.24 29.57
C PHE A 525 3.91 -18.35 30.79
N TYR A 526 3.34 -18.94 31.84
CA TYR A 526 3.01 -18.25 33.09
C TYR A 526 4.27 -17.62 33.71
N ASP A 527 5.32 -18.40 33.94
CA ASP A 527 6.57 -17.92 34.55
C ASP A 527 7.21 -16.81 33.71
N MET A 528 7.19 -16.94 32.38
CA MET A 528 7.68 -15.90 31.49
C MET A 528 6.85 -14.60 31.58
N VAL A 529 5.52 -14.68 31.68
CA VAL A 529 4.63 -13.52 31.83
C VAL A 529 4.82 -12.80 33.17
N PHE A 530 5.14 -13.54 34.23
CA PHE A 530 5.36 -12.97 35.57
C PHE A 530 6.79 -12.48 35.81
N LYS A 531 7.76 -12.88 34.97
CA LYS A 531 9.15 -12.41 35.05
C LYS A 531 9.24 -10.91 34.80
N LYS A 532 9.97 -10.19 35.67
CA LYS A 532 10.28 -8.77 35.46
C LYS A 532 11.36 -8.66 34.37
N TYR A 533 11.08 -7.90 33.30
CA TYR A 533 12.02 -7.54 32.23
C TYR A 533 12.36 -6.06 32.24
#